data_AF-A0A8R2JS63-F1
#
_entry.id   AF-A0A8R2JS63-F1
#
_cell.length_a   1.000
_cell.length_b   1.000
_cell.length_c   1.000
_cell.angle_alpha   90.00
_cell.angle_beta   90.00
_cell.angle_gamma   90.00
#
_symmetry.space_group_name_H-M   'P 1'
#
loop_
_entity.id
_entity.type
_entity.pdbx_description
1 polymer ?
#
loop_
_entity_poly.entity_id
_entity_poly.type
_entity_poly.pdbx_seq_one_letter_code
_entity_poly.pdbx_strand_id
1 'polypeptide(L)'
;MVVLLYKSVYMDYFHLKNEKSSISITKTSWNSTKTLYGYDDGKPTIEVIEILPNCGLQTICSDNAFPVHIYTGKNKTDFPRLCIMGKYVMSFNRTAGGRGINVAVIESTTYTIMDVKNFDTYEYNSSNLDEWLDHMVKVGDVVIFFTFDEASKKLTKNTRNVLYNMGSGKIQDLWYRCQWFMVTQKGIQGITPYEKITYSHKNNWADVLDEKLCVPFQITGNPIVSDDLSNHQLSFCNATFDEYTEYCNESNEHTGSVNYGYTRSESRESHRTTPSRLLDRTE
;
A
#
# COMPACT_ATOMS: atom_id res chain seq x y z
N MET A 1 12.63 -33.53 20.03
CA MET A 1 11.52 -33.42 21.01
C MET A 1 11.23 -31.94 21.28
N VAL A 2 10.77 -31.19 20.28
CA VAL A 2 10.35 -29.76 20.36
C VAL A 2 9.26 -29.51 19.28
N VAL A 3 8.26 -30.39 19.19
CA VAL A 3 7.19 -30.29 18.16
C VAL A 3 5.78 -30.36 18.78
N LEU A 4 5.66 -30.43 20.11
CA LEU A 4 4.37 -30.68 20.77
C LEU A 4 3.78 -29.49 21.56
N LEU A 5 4.46 -28.35 21.67
CA LEU A 5 3.96 -27.22 22.47
C LEU A 5 3.02 -26.27 21.71
N TYR A 6 3.03 -26.25 20.38
CA TYR A 6 2.17 -25.35 19.59
C TYR A 6 0.72 -25.85 19.41
N LYS A 7 0.44 -27.14 19.66
CA LYS A 7 -0.94 -27.68 19.55
C LYS A 7 -1.84 -27.35 20.75
N SER A 8 -1.29 -27.12 21.93
CA SER A 8 -2.08 -26.93 23.16
C SER A 8 -2.90 -25.64 23.12
N VAL A 9 -2.26 -24.52 22.77
CA VAL A 9 -2.91 -23.20 22.86
C VAL A 9 -4.05 -23.03 21.84
N TYR A 10 -3.98 -23.72 20.70
CA TYR A 10 -5.01 -23.64 19.65
C TYR A 10 -6.23 -24.53 19.93
N MET A 11 -6.06 -25.64 20.66
CA MET A 11 -7.14 -26.59 20.97
C MET A 11 -7.81 -26.33 22.33
N ASP A 12 -7.11 -25.73 23.30
CA ASP A 12 -7.68 -25.45 24.62
C ASP A 12 -8.78 -24.37 24.57
N TYR A 13 -8.77 -23.51 23.54
CA TYR A 13 -9.83 -22.51 23.32
C TYR A 13 -11.17 -23.13 22.88
N PHE A 14 -11.16 -24.33 22.29
CA PHE A 14 -12.36 -24.98 21.76
C PHE A 14 -13.11 -25.84 22.80
N HIS A 15 -12.43 -26.34 23.84
CA HIS A 15 -13.05 -27.25 24.82
C HIS A 15 -13.72 -26.57 26.03
N LEU A 16 -13.44 -25.29 26.31
CA LEU A 16 -13.96 -24.60 27.49
C LEU A 16 -15.41 -24.07 27.40
N LYS A 17 -16.09 -24.25 26.26
CA LYS A 17 -17.44 -23.68 26.06
C LYS A 17 -18.62 -24.61 26.32
N ASN A 18 -18.40 -25.83 26.82
CA ASN A 18 -19.48 -26.82 27.00
C ASN A 18 -19.78 -27.27 28.44
N GLU A 19 -19.20 -26.66 29.47
CA GLU A 19 -19.63 -26.93 30.85
C GLU A 19 -20.48 -25.79 31.42
N LYS A 20 -21.76 -26.10 31.59
CA LYS A 20 -22.70 -25.35 32.43
C LYS A 20 -22.18 -25.33 33.87
N SER A 21 -21.87 -24.15 34.40
CA SER A 21 -21.89 -23.94 35.84
C SER A 21 -22.50 -22.58 36.18
N SER A 22 -23.68 -22.68 36.77
CA SER A 22 -24.50 -21.66 37.41
C SER A 22 -23.71 -20.72 38.33
N ILE A 23 -23.70 -19.42 38.01
CA ILE A 23 -23.38 -18.35 38.96
C ILE A 23 -24.46 -17.27 38.84
N SER A 24 -25.05 -16.93 39.99
CA SER A 24 -26.16 -16.03 40.23
C SER A 24 -25.95 -14.61 39.66
N ILE A 25 -26.91 -14.13 38.87
CA ILE A 25 -26.92 -12.77 38.33
C ILE A 25 -27.54 -11.83 39.37
N THR A 26 -26.71 -11.08 40.10
CA THR A 26 -27.13 -9.82 40.70
C THR A 26 -27.01 -8.72 39.63
N LYS A 27 -28.15 -8.14 39.26
CA LYS A 27 -28.24 -6.97 38.38
C LYS A 27 -27.60 -5.76 39.04
N THR A 28 -26.39 -5.40 38.62
CA THR A 28 -25.86 -4.05 38.76
C THR A 28 -25.05 -3.70 37.51
N SER A 29 -25.56 -2.73 36.75
CA SER A 29 -24.83 -1.79 35.87
C SER A 29 -23.49 -2.29 35.29
N TRP A 30 -23.52 -2.86 34.07
CA TRP A 30 -22.31 -3.23 33.33
C TRP A 30 -21.79 -2.06 32.50
N ASN A 31 -20.95 -1.23 33.13
CA ASN A 31 -19.84 -0.57 32.44
C ASN A 31 -18.59 -1.39 32.77
N SER A 32 -18.02 -2.10 31.80
CA SER A 32 -16.75 -2.80 32.00
C SER A 32 -15.99 -2.95 30.68
N THR A 33 -15.18 -1.93 30.39
CA THR A 33 -13.92 -2.09 29.66
C THR A 33 -13.05 -3.08 30.44
N LYS A 34 -13.02 -4.35 30.02
CA LYS A 34 -12.11 -5.34 30.60
C LYS A 34 -10.80 -5.29 29.83
N THR A 35 -9.94 -4.35 30.22
CA THR A 35 -8.52 -4.35 29.86
C THR A 35 -7.89 -5.58 30.48
N LEU A 36 -7.56 -6.58 29.66
CA LEU A 36 -6.67 -7.67 30.05
C LEU A 36 -5.25 -7.08 30.07
N TYR A 37 -4.87 -6.52 31.22
CA TYR A 37 -3.48 -6.19 31.52
C TYR A 37 -2.68 -7.49 31.65
N GLY A 38 -2.01 -7.86 30.56
CA GLY A 38 -0.87 -8.78 30.58
C GLY A 38 0.41 -7.95 30.59
N TYR A 39 1.16 -8.03 31.69
CA TYR A 39 2.51 -7.49 31.80
C TYR A 39 3.45 -8.45 31.04
N ASP A 40 4.00 -8.04 29.89
CA ASP A 40 4.95 -8.85 29.10
C ASP A 40 6.02 -7.95 28.44
N ASP A 41 7.22 -7.97 29.01
CA ASP A 41 8.56 -7.74 28.43
C ASP A 41 8.72 -6.77 27.24
N GLY A 42 8.16 -5.56 27.33
CA GLY A 42 8.45 -4.49 26.36
C GLY A 42 8.01 -4.79 24.92
N LYS A 43 7.10 -5.76 24.73
CA LYS A 43 6.50 -6.03 23.42
C LYS A 43 5.41 -4.99 23.11
N PRO A 44 5.28 -4.57 21.83
CA PRO A 44 4.28 -3.60 21.43
C PRO A 44 2.87 -4.15 21.68
N THR A 45 2.04 -3.40 22.42
CA THR A 45 0.64 -3.76 22.67
C THR A 45 -0.21 -3.34 21.47
N ILE A 46 -0.42 -4.25 20.53
CA ILE A 46 -1.35 -4.03 19.41
C ILE A 46 -2.79 -4.16 19.92
N GLU A 47 -3.59 -3.10 19.72
CA GLU A 47 -5.02 -3.17 20.00
C GLU A 47 -5.71 -4.10 19.01
N VAL A 48 -6.35 -5.14 19.54
CA VAL A 48 -7.17 -6.06 18.77
C VAL A 48 -8.63 -5.65 18.91
N ILE A 49 -9.22 -5.24 17.80
CA ILE A 49 -10.59 -4.68 17.77
C ILE A 49 -11.62 -5.81 17.78
N GLU A 50 -11.36 -6.84 16.98
CA GLU A 50 -12.24 -7.98 16.79
C GLU A 50 -11.40 -9.21 16.42
N ILE A 51 -11.85 -10.39 16.85
CA ILE A 51 -11.30 -11.67 16.40
C ILE A 51 -12.22 -12.21 15.31
N LEU A 52 -11.68 -12.35 14.10
CA LEU A 52 -12.35 -13.00 12.97
C LEU A 52 -11.52 -14.21 12.54
N PRO A 53 -11.91 -15.45 12.89
CA PRO A 53 -11.17 -16.64 12.53
C PRO A 53 -10.82 -16.69 11.03
N ASN A 54 -9.57 -17.07 10.73
CA ASN A 54 -9.04 -17.17 9.37
C ASN A 54 -9.19 -15.89 8.51
N CYS A 55 -9.39 -14.73 9.15
CA CYS A 55 -9.72 -13.47 8.47
C CYS A 55 -10.88 -13.58 7.46
N GLY A 56 -11.81 -14.53 7.70
CA GLY A 56 -12.96 -14.77 6.82
C GLY A 56 -12.65 -15.54 5.53
N LEU A 57 -11.45 -16.11 5.38
CA LEU A 57 -11.17 -17.07 4.32
C LEU A 57 -11.99 -18.35 4.53
N GLN A 58 -12.56 -18.89 3.44
CA GLN A 58 -13.32 -20.14 3.46
C GLN A 58 -12.43 -21.37 3.66
N THR A 59 -11.19 -21.29 3.17
CA THR A 59 -10.18 -22.34 3.26
C THR A 59 -9.03 -21.90 4.14
N ILE A 60 -8.48 -22.83 4.93
CA ILE A 60 -7.32 -22.56 5.78
C ILE A 60 -6.08 -22.48 4.89
N CYS A 61 -5.17 -21.56 5.19
CA CYS A 61 -3.88 -21.45 4.52
C CYS A 61 -3.00 -22.68 4.77
N SER A 62 -2.03 -22.93 3.90
CA SER A 62 -0.99 -23.92 4.16
C SER A 62 -0.15 -23.54 5.39
N ASP A 63 0.54 -24.52 5.98
CA ASP A 63 1.34 -24.33 7.22
C ASP A 63 2.45 -23.26 7.10
N ASN A 64 2.86 -22.91 5.87
CA ASN A 64 3.86 -21.89 5.57
C ASN A 64 3.27 -20.52 5.22
N ALA A 65 1.98 -20.31 5.43
CA ALA A 65 1.27 -19.07 5.14
C ALA A 65 0.26 -18.71 6.23
N PHE A 66 -0.11 -17.43 6.28
CA PHE A 66 -1.07 -16.92 7.24
C PHE A 66 -2.19 -16.13 6.55
N PRO A 67 -3.40 -16.13 7.15
CA PRO A 67 -4.55 -15.43 6.56
C PRO A 67 -4.45 -13.92 6.79
N VAL A 68 -4.72 -13.16 5.74
CA VAL A 68 -4.81 -11.70 5.75
C VAL A 68 -6.10 -11.28 5.06
N HIS A 69 -6.79 -10.28 5.59
CA HIS A 69 -7.86 -9.57 4.88
C HIS A 69 -7.55 -8.07 4.85
N ILE A 70 -7.51 -7.51 3.65
CA ILE A 70 -7.26 -6.09 3.38
C ILE A 70 -8.52 -5.49 2.76
N TYR A 71 -9.03 -4.43 3.36
CA TYR A 71 -10.16 -3.65 2.88
C TYR A 71 -9.79 -2.18 2.79
N THR A 72 -9.75 -1.60 1.58
CA THR A 72 -9.29 -0.22 1.38
C THR A 72 -10.38 0.84 1.58
N GLY A 73 -11.64 0.44 1.72
CA GLY A 73 -12.77 1.36 1.80
C GLY A 73 -13.26 1.89 0.44
N LYS A 74 -14.58 2.09 0.30
CA LYS A 74 -15.21 2.60 -0.93
C LYS A 74 -15.11 4.11 -1.10
N ASN A 75 -15.03 4.84 0.01
CA ASN A 75 -14.96 6.30 0.07
C ASN A 75 -14.55 6.74 1.48
N LYS A 76 -14.42 8.05 1.70
CA LYS A 76 -14.01 8.66 2.99
C LYS A 76 -14.84 8.28 4.24
N THR A 77 -16.01 7.67 4.09
CA THR A 77 -16.89 7.27 5.22
C THR A 77 -16.93 5.76 5.44
N ASP A 78 -16.38 4.99 4.51
CA ASP A 78 -16.34 3.53 4.55
C ASP A 78 -14.92 3.09 4.91
N PHE A 79 -14.64 3.05 6.21
CA PHE A 79 -13.30 2.99 6.78
C PHE A 79 -12.51 1.73 6.39
N PRO A 80 -11.17 1.82 6.38
CA PRO A 80 -10.30 0.71 6.03
C PRO A 80 -10.36 -0.37 7.11
N ARG A 81 -10.12 -1.63 6.71
CA ARG A 81 -10.00 -2.75 7.64
C ARG A 81 -8.80 -3.61 7.31
N LEU A 82 -8.11 -4.06 8.35
CA LEU A 82 -6.99 -4.99 8.23
C LEU A 82 -7.13 -6.10 9.27
N CYS A 83 -7.24 -7.34 8.80
CA CYS A 83 -7.13 -8.53 9.64
C CYS A 83 -5.84 -9.28 9.31
N ILE A 84 -5.11 -9.70 10.34
CA ILE A 84 -3.90 -10.51 10.24
C ILE A 84 -4.05 -11.67 11.23
N MET A 85 -3.87 -12.91 10.79
CA MET A 85 -3.92 -14.11 11.65
C MET A 85 -5.19 -14.19 12.51
N GLY A 86 -6.30 -13.74 11.94
CA GLY A 86 -7.61 -13.73 12.57
C GLY A 86 -7.87 -12.59 13.56
N LYS A 87 -7.00 -11.57 13.60
CA LYS A 87 -7.14 -10.39 14.47
C LYS A 87 -7.35 -9.15 13.60
N TYR A 88 -8.47 -8.46 13.75
CA TYR A 88 -8.63 -7.11 13.18
C TYR A 88 -7.83 -6.12 14.02
N VAL A 89 -6.84 -5.49 13.38
CA VAL A 89 -5.94 -4.51 13.98
C VAL A 89 -6.17 -3.10 13.43
N MET A 90 -6.87 -2.97 12.30
CA MET A 90 -7.42 -1.71 11.78
C MET A 90 -8.92 -1.85 11.51
N SER A 91 -9.74 -0.95 12.07
CA SER A 91 -11.19 -0.84 11.83
C SER A 91 -11.75 0.50 12.35
N PHE A 92 -13.03 0.77 12.05
CA PHE A 92 -13.73 2.01 12.38
C PHE A 92 -13.60 2.42 13.86
N ASN A 93 -13.19 3.67 14.09
CA ASN A 93 -13.28 4.40 15.36
C ASN A 93 -12.54 3.78 16.56
N ARG A 94 -11.64 2.80 16.34
CA ARG A 94 -10.90 2.15 17.42
C ARG A 94 -9.40 1.99 17.21
N THR A 95 -8.85 2.15 16.01
CA THR A 95 -7.37 2.12 15.83
C THR A 95 -6.89 2.98 14.66
N ALA A 96 -5.57 2.97 14.43
CA ALA A 96 -4.80 3.80 13.50
C ALA A 96 -5.28 3.86 12.04
N GLY A 97 -6.29 3.09 11.59
CA GLY A 97 -6.75 3.15 10.20
C GLY A 97 -7.26 4.55 9.80
N GLY A 98 -6.62 5.19 8.84
CA GLY A 98 -6.88 6.58 8.46
C GLY A 98 -6.60 6.88 7.00
N ARG A 99 -6.94 8.10 6.56
CA ARG A 99 -6.68 8.57 5.18
C ARG A 99 -5.19 8.46 4.90
N GLY A 100 -4.82 8.17 3.65
CA GLY A 100 -3.41 8.02 3.25
C GLY A 100 -2.97 6.57 3.20
N ILE A 101 -1.70 6.32 3.56
CA ILE A 101 -1.09 4.99 3.58
C ILE A 101 -1.18 4.40 4.98
N ASN A 102 -1.79 3.22 5.07
CA ASN A 102 -1.88 2.40 6.28
C ASN A 102 -0.87 1.26 6.18
N VAL A 103 -0.17 0.98 7.27
CA VAL A 103 0.94 0.03 7.31
C VAL A 103 0.82 -0.90 8.52
N ALA A 104 1.13 -2.17 8.33
CA ALA A 104 1.36 -3.11 9.43
C ALA A 104 2.67 -3.88 9.21
N VAL A 105 3.39 -4.15 10.30
CA VAL A 105 4.66 -4.88 10.31
C VAL A 105 4.49 -6.16 11.11
N ILE A 106 4.91 -7.28 10.53
CA ILE A 106 4.93 -8.59 11.16
C ILE A 106 6.39 -9.06 11.19
N GLU A 107 6.92 -9.37 12.37
CA GLU A 107 8.32 -9.79 12.47
C GLU A 107 8.57 -11.20 11.93
N SER A 108 9.73 -11.38 11.31
CA SER A 108 10.08 -12.62 10.60
C SER A 108 10.32 -13.87 11.45
N THR A 109 10.54 -13.72 12.76
CA THR A 109 10.94 -14.84 13.63
C THR A 109 9.75 -15.44 14.37
N THR A 110 8.97 -14.62 15.07
CA THR A 110 7.78 -15.11 15.81
C THR A 110 6.48 -14.89 15.06
N TYR A 111 6.51 -14.18 13.93
CA TYR A 111 5.34 -13.81 13.15
C TYR A 111 4.29 -13.04 13.98
N THR A 112 4.77 -12.25 14.94
CA THR A 112 3.93 -11.35 15.73
C THR A 112 3.80 -10.00 15.04
N ILE A 113 2.63 -9.38 15.22
CA ILE A 113 2.36 -8.03 14.69
C ILE A 113 3.09 -7.04 15.59
N MET A 114 4.01 -6.27 15.01
CA MET A 114 4.91 -5.38 15.75
C MET A 114 4.39 -3.96 15.83
N ASP A 115 3.84 -3.43 14.74
CA ASP A 115 3.23 -2.10 14.74
C ASP A 115 2.20 -2.00 13.61
N VAL A 116 1.24 -1.11 13.80
CA VAL A 116 0.10 -0.86 12.92
C VAL A 116 -0.14 0.65 12.93
N LYS A 117 0.16 1.31 11.81
CA LYS A 117 0.27 2.77 11.75
C LYS A 117 -0.34 3.35 10.49
N ASN A 118 -0.76 4.60 10.56
CA ASN A 118 -1.23 5.37 9.42
C ASN A 118 -0.38 6.63 9.20
N PHE A 119 -0.27 6.98 7.93
CA PHE A 119 0.39 8.18 7.44
C PHE A 119 -0.58 8.88 6.49
N ASP A 120 -1.12 10.04 6.90
CA ASP A 120 -1.97 10.88 6.05
C ASP A 120 -1.13 11.59 4.99
N THR A 121 -0.79 10.84 3.93
CA THR A 121 -0.06 11.29 2.74
C THR A 121 -0.94 12.10 1.78
N TYR A 122 -2.14 12.52 2.20
CA TYR A 122 -2.91 13.56 1.53
C TYR A 122 -2.65 14.94 2.15
N GLU A 123 -2.62 15.00 3.49
CA GLU A 123 -2.43 16.25 4.23
C GLU A 123 -0.95 16.58 4.42
N TYR A 124 -0.16 15.58 4.82
CA TYR A 124 1.21 15.75 5.25
C TYR A 124 2.21 15.07 4.31
N ASN A 125 3.45 15.57 4.31
CA ASN A 125 4.54 14.99 3.54
C ASN A 125 4.84 13.55 4.00
N SER A 126 5.06 12.64 3.05
CA SER A 126 5.35 11.24 3.32
C SER A 126 6.74 10.94 3.92
N SER A 127 7.59 11.93 4.19
CA SER A 127 8.91 11.70 4.83
C SER A 127 8.81 10.94 6.16
N ASN A 128 7.75 11.18 6.94
CA ASN A 128 7.55 10.49 8.22
C ASN A 128 7.31 8.98 8.04
N LEU A 129 6.77 8.55 6.89
CA LEU A 129 6.68 7.13 6.53
C LEU A 129 8.07 6.57 6.27
N ASP A 130 8.92 7.28 5.52
CA ASP A 130 10.28 6.85 5.21
C ASP A 130 11.11 6.66 6.49
N GLU A 131 11.12 7.65 7.38
CA GLU A 131 11.82 7.61 8.67
C GLU A 131 11.31 6.46 9.55
N TRP A 132 9.98 6.29 9.62
CA TRP A 132 9.42 5.20 10.40
C TRP A 132 9.77 3.84 9.82
N LEU A 133 9.77 3.67 8.49
CA LEU A 133 10.18 2.42 7.84
C LEU A 133 11.65 2.08 8.13
N ASP A 134 12.53 3.07 8.14
CA ASP A 134 13.96 2.88 8.43
C ASP A 134 14.21 2.42 9.88
N HIS A 135 13.47 2.99 10.84
CA HIS A 135 13.63 2.67 12.25
C HIS A 135 12.86 1.41 12.70
N MET A 136 11.67 1.17 12.15
CA MET A 136 10.76 0.13 12.61
C MET A 136 10.97 -1.22 11.91
N VAL A 137 11.25 -1.21 10.61
CA VAL A 137 11.18 -2.43 9.77
C VAL A 137 12.57 -3.04 9.59
N LYS A 138 12.72 -4.31 10.00
CA LYS A 138 13.96 -5.06 9.84
C LYS A 138 13.92 -5.93 8.60
N VAL A 139 15.09 -6.26 8.06
CA VAL A 139 15.21 -7.22 6.94
C VAL A 139 14.54 -8.55 7.33
N GLY A 140 13.72 -9.08 6.43
CA GLY A 140 12.92 -10.28 6.64
C GLY A 140 11.51 -10.01 7.15
N ASP A 141 11.22 -8.85 7.75
CA ASP A 141 9.88 -8.56 8.25
C ASP A 141 8.88 -8.45 7.10
N VAL A 142 7.67 -8.99 7.31
CA VAL A 142 6.57 -8.85 6.37
C VAL A 142 5.87 -7.52 6.64
N VAL A 143 5.63 -6.75 5.59
CA VAL A 143 5.01 -5.43 5.68
C VAL A 143 3.80 -5.37 4.75
N ILE A 144 2.67 -4.95 5.30
CA ILE A 144 1.42 -4.76 4.57
C ILE A 144 1.18 -3.27 4.45
N PHE A 145 1.14 -2.75 3.23
CA PHE A 145 0.75 -1.38 2.90
C PHE A 145 -0.61 -1.40 2.21
N PHE A 146 -1.47 -0.44 2.52
CA PHE A 146 -2.70 -0.22 1.76
C PHE A 146 -3.24 1.19 1.93
N THR A 147 -3.97 1.67 0.93
CA THR A 147 -4.52 3.02 0.92
C THR A 147 -5.90 3.08 1.57
N PHE A 148 -6.26 4.28 2.02
CA PHE A 148 -7.66 4.66 2.28
C PHE A 148 -7.90 6.12 1.87
N ASP A 149 -9.07 6.37 1.29
CA ASP A 149 -9.56 7.66 0.79
C ASP A 149 -8.66 8.29 -0.29
N GLU A 150 -7.50 8.83 0.07
CA GLU A 150 -6.54 9.46 -0.82
C GLU A 150 -5.14 9.37 -0.22
N ALA A 151 -4.16 8.91 -0.99
CA ALA A 151 -2.79 8.67 -0.50
C ALA A 151 -1.69 9.26 -1.37
N SER A 152 -2.01 9.91 -2.50
CA SER A 152 -1.04 10.29 -3.52
C SER A 152 -0.60 11.76 -3.45
N LYS A 153 -1.45 12.66 -2.91
CA LYS A 153 -1.26 14.12 -3.04
C LYS A 153 0.05 14.64 -2.44
N LYS A 154 0.51 14.05 -1.34
CA LYS A 154 1.78 14.41 -0.66
C LYS A 154 2.75 13.22 -0.61
N LEU A 155 2.53 12.20 -1.44
CA LEU A 155 3.44 11.08 -1.60
C LEU A 155 4.65 11.50 -2.44
N THR A 156 5.81 11.59 -1.79
CA THR A 156 7.02 12.10 -2.43
C THR A 156 7.64 11.08 -3.37
N LYS A 157 8.47 11.58 -4.30
CA LYS A 157 9.31 10.73 -5.16
C LYS A 157 10.22 9.81 -4.33
N ASN A 158 10.75 10.30 -3.20
CA ASN A 158 11.59 9.50 -2.31
C ASN A 158 10.81 8.31 -1.75
N THR A 159 9.63 8.54 -1.19
CA THR A 159 8.78 7.46 -0.65
C THR A 159 8.36 6.47 -1.73
N ARG A 160 8.05 6.92 -2.95
CA ARG A 160 7.78 6.00 -4.07
C ARG A 160 8.98 5.12 -4.37
N ASN A 161 10.19 5.66 -4.35
CA ASN A 161 11.41 4.89 -4.54
C ASN A 161 11.68 3.92 -3.37
N VAL A 162 11.41 4.32 -2.12
CA VAL A 162 11.50 3.43 -0.96
C VAL A 162 10.55 2.24 -1.13
N LEU A 163 9.29 2.49 -1.50
CA LEU A 163 8.28 1.44 -1.71
C LEU A 163 8.60 0.55 -2.93
N TYR A 164 9.14 1.13 -4.01
CA TYR A 164 9.67 0.38 -5.15
C TYR A 164 10.81 -0.56 -4.74
N ASN A 165 11.77 -0.06 -3.95
CA ASN A 165 12.88 -0.85 -3.42
C ASN A 165 12.42 -1.90 -2.39
N MET A 166 11.22 -1.74 -1.83
CA MET A 166 10.54 -2.77 -1.04
C MET A 166 9.75 -3.75 -1.90
N GLY A 167 9.91 -3.75 -3.22
CA GLY A 167 9.31 -4.71 -4.14
C GLY A 167 7.97 -4.28 -4.74
N SER A 168 7.58 -3.00 -4.67
CA SER A 168 6.39 -2.53 -5.39
C SER A 168 6.67 -2.39 -6.88
N GLY A 169 5.82 -2.97 -7.72
CA GLY A 169 5.80 -2.76 -9.16
C GLY A 169 4.80 -1.70 -9.61
N LYS A 170 3.89 -1.25 -8.73
CA LYS A 170 2.77 -0.36 -9.10
C LYS A 170 2.73 0.98 -8.37
N ILE A 171 3.64 1.22 -7.41
CA ILE A 171 3.61 2.45 -6.61
C ILE A 171 3.82 3.71 -7.46
N GLN A 172 4.54 3.63 -8.59
CA GLN A 172 4.72 4.78 -9.48
C GLN A 172 3.40 5.18 -10.16
N ASP A 173 2.47 4.23 -10.33
CA ASP A 173 1.16 4.46 -10.93
C ASP A 173 0.13 4.97 -9.92
N LEU A 174 0.47 5.12 -8.64
CA LEU A 174 -0.50 5.56 -7.63
C LEU A 174 -0.84 7.05 -7.81
N TRP A 175 -2.09 7.35 -8.17
CA TRP A 175 -2.60 8.72 -8.33
C TRP A 175 -3.91 8.94 -7.55
N TYR A 176 -4.46 10.14 -7.67
CA TYR A 176 -5.55 10.65 -6.84
C TYR A 176 -6.70 9.66 -6.67
N ARG A 177 -6.94 9.20 -5.44
CA ARG A 177 -8.01 8.25 -5.07
C ARG A 177 -7.98 6.87 -5.74
N CYS A 178 -6.83 6.47 -6.27
CA CYS A 178 -6.59 5.04 -6.53
C CYS A 178 -6.68 4.25 -5.22
N GLN A 179 -7.13 2.99 -5.30
CA GLN A 179 -6.95 2.05 -4.21
C GLN A 179 -5.76 1.16 -4.51
N TRP A 180 -4.90 0.95 -3.53
CA TRP A 180 -3.70 0.12 -3.69
C TRP A 180 -3.44 -0.64 -2.40
N PHE A 181 -2.95 -1.86 -2.54
CA PHE A 181 -2.27 -2.56 -1.47
C PHE A 181 -1.03 -3.25 -2.01
N MET A 182 -0.08 -3.46 -1.11
CA MET A 182 1.08 -4.29 -1.32
C MET A 182 1.38 -5.05 -0.03
N VAL A 183 1.57 -6.36 -0.13
CA VAL A 183 2.17 -7.17 0.92
C VAL A 183 3.57 -7.56 0.46
N THR A 184 4.59 -7.21 1.22
CA THR A 184 5.98 -7.45 0.84
C THR A 184 6.81 -7.89 2.02
N GLN A 185 8.08 -8.20 1.77
CA GLN A 185 9.07 -8.54 2.79
C GLN A 185 10.27 -7.61 2.64
N LYS A 186 10.73 -7.00 3.74
CA LYS A 186 11.91 -6.11 3.68
C LYS A 186 13.13 -6.90 3.21
N GLY A 187 13.76 -6.45 2.13
CA GLY A 187 14.89 -7.14 1.49
C GLY A 187 14.49 -8.16 0.42
N ILE A 188 13.22 -8.20 0.02
CA ILE A 188 12.74 -8.98 -1.12
C ILE A 188 13.57 -8.70 -2.38
N GLN A 189 13.84 -9.74 -3.16
CA GLN A 189 14.43 -9.62 -4.49
C GLN A 189 13.32 -9.59 -5.54
N GLY A 190 13.27 -8.54 -6.34
CA GLY A 190 12.26 -8.36 -7.38
C GLY A 190 10.95 -7.77 -6.85
N ILE A 191 9.85 -8.00 -7.60
CA ILE A 191 8.53 -7.41 -7.33
C ILE A 191 7.67 -8.41 -6.55
N THR A 192 7.01 -7.97 -5.47
CA THR A 192 6.13 -8.86 -4.73
C THR A 192 4.95 -9.34 -5.59
N PRO A 193 4.56 -10.62 -5.53
CA PRO A 193 3.36 -11.10 -6.21
C PRO A 193 2.06 -10.64 -5.54
N TYR A 194 2.14 -10.04 -4.33
CA TYR A 194 0.98 -9.61 -3.55
C TYR A 194 0.78 -8.10 -3.64
N GLU A 195 0.48 -7.61 -4.84
CA GLU A 195 0.21 -6.19 -5.08
C GLU A 195 -0.95 -6.02 -6.05
N LYS A 196 -1.85 -5.07 -5.74
CA LYS A 196 -2.96 -4.70 -6.63
C LYS A 196 -3.23 -3.21 -6.54
N ILE A 197 -3.65 -2.64 -7.66
CA ILE A 197 -4.13 -1.26 -7.75
C ILE A 197 -5.45 -1.25 -8.53
N THR A 198 -6.37 -0.39 -8.11
CA THR A 198 -7.53 0.02 -8.90
C THR A 198 -7.39 1.51 -9.18
N TYR A 199 -7.64 1.89 -10.43
CA TYR A 199 -7.47 3.26 -10.88
C TYR A 199 -8.77 4.03 -10.75
N SER A 200 -8.66 5.26 -10.25
CA SER A 200 -9.80 6.16 -10.16
C SER A 200 -10.18 6.68 -11.55
N HIS A 201 -11.36 7.26 -11.67
CA HIS A 201 -11.75 7.99 -12.88
C HIS A 201 -12.35 9.33 -12.48
N LYS A 202 -11.85 10.42 -13.09
CA LYS A 202 -12.22 11.79 -12.76
C LYS A 202 -11.95 12.08 -11.27
N ASN A 203 -12.96 12.54 -10.53
CA ASN A 203 -12.87 12.85 -9.11
C ASN A 203 -13.48 11.75 -8.23
N ASN A 204 -13.78 10.57 -8.75
CA ASN A 204 -14.36 9.48 -7.94
C ASN A 204 -13.26 8.63 -7.28
N TRP A 205 -13.63 7.91 -6.22
CA TRP A 205 -12.78 6.84 -5.70
C TRP A 205 -12.76 5.67 -6.68
N ALA A 206 -11.60 5.03 -6.81
CA ALA A 206 -11.48 3.77 -7.53
C ALA A 206 -12.25 2.65 -6.82
N ASP A 207 -12.46 1.54 -7.53
CA ASP A 207 -13.11 0.35 -6.95
C ASP A 207 -12.36 -0.14 -5.71
N VAL A 208 -13.11 -0.51 -4.68
CA VAL A 208 -12.55 -1.00 -3.42
C VAL A 208 -11.79 -2.30 -3.62
N LEU A 209 -10.67 -2.45 -2.90
CA LEU A 209 -9.98 -3.73 -2.75
C LEU A 209 -10.48 -4.38 -1.45
N ASP A 210 -11.17 -5.51 -1.57
CA ASP A 210 -11.61 -6.40 -0.47
C ASP A 210 -10.98 -7.77 -0.73
N GLU A 211 -9.75 -7.92 -0.28
CA GLU A 211 -8.88 -9.05 -0.64
C GLU A 211 -8.62 -9.91 0.58
N LYS A 212 -8.85 -11.22 0.43
CA LYS A 212 -8.55 -12.23 1.45
C LYS A 212 -7.49 -13.16 0.89
N LEU A 213 -6.32 -13.17 1.52
CA LEU A 213 -5.10 -13.77 0.98
C LEU A 213 -4.48 -14.74 2.00
N CYS A 214 -3.87 -15.80 1.48
CA CYS A 214 -2.87 -16.56 2.23
C CYS A 214 -1.50 -15.99 1.89
N VAL A 215 -0.89 -15.30 2.84
CA VAL A 215 0.42 -14.67 2.68
C VAL A 215 1.49 -15.63 3.22
N PRO A 216 2.48 -16.05 2.40
CA PRO A 216 3.59 -16.85 2.87
C PRO A 216 4.41 -16.11 3.92
N PHE A 217 4.94 -16.85 4.90
CA PHE A 217 5.91 -16.30 5.85
C PHE A 217 7.23 -15.86 5.21
N GLN A 218 7.54 -16.40 4.03
CA GLN A 218 8.69 -16.03 3.20
C GLN A 218 8.18 -15.70 1.80
N ILE A 219 8.28 -14.43 1.40
CA ILE A 219 7.75 -13.94 0.13
C ILE A 219 8.85 -13.98 -0.91
N THR A 220 8.64 -14.75 -1.98
CA THR A 220 9.52 -14.74 -3.15
C THR A 220 9.02 -13.70 -4.14
N GLY A 221 9.86 -12.72 -4.47
CA GLY A 221 9.54 -11.74 -5.50
C GLY A 221 9.69 -12.31 -6.90
N ASN A 222 8.88 -11.78 -7.81
CA ASN A 222 8.98 -12.02 -9.23
C ASN A 222 10.22 -11.30 -9.78
N PRO A 223 11.05 -11.96 -10.60
CA PRO A 223 12.20 -11.33 -11.23
C PRO A 223 11.80 -10.08 -12.00
N ILE A 224 12.59 -9.02 -11.88
CA ILE A 224 12.49 -7.86 -12.77
C ILE A 224 13.11 -8.29 -14.10
N VAL A 225 12.26 -8.63 -15.06
CA VAL A 225 12.72 -8.81 -16.44
C VAL A 225 12.94 -7.40 -16.97
N SER A 226 14.20 -7.00 -17.14
CA SER A 226 14.49 -5.86 -17.98
C SER A 226 14.03 -6.25 -19.37
N ASP A 227 13.02 -5.58 -19.91
CA ASP A 227 12.79 -5.64 -21.34
C ASP A 227 14.12 -5.26 -21.99
N ASP A 228 14.74 -6.20 -22.69
CA ASP A 228 15.89 -5.93 -23.54
C ASP A 228 15.37 -5.07 -24.70
N LEU A 229 15.20 -3.79 -24.40
CA LEU A 229 14.66 -2.77 -25.28
C LEU A 229 15.60 -2.51 -26.46
N SER A 230 16.81 -3.08 -26.47
CA SER A 230 17.78 -2.93 -27.56
C SER A 230 17.15 -3.26 -28.92
N ASN A 231 16.39 -4.36 -29.01
CA ASN A 231 15.72 -4.77 -30.25
C ASN A 231 14.51 -3.89 -30.59
N HIS A 232 13.80 -3.37 -29.59
CA HIS A 232 12.66 -2.48 -29.80
C HIS A 232 13.09 -1.08 -30.23
N GLN A 233 14.19 -0.58 -29.69
CA GLN A 233 14.78 0.72 -30.04
C GLN A 233 15.29 0.71 -31.49
N LEU A 234 15.97 -0.36 -31.92
CA LEU A 234 16.32 -0.61 -33.33
C LEU A 234 15.08 -0.61 -34.23
N SER A 235 14.01 -1.31 -33.84
CA SER A 235 12.77 -1.35 -34.64
C SER A 235 12.07 0.01 -34.73
N PHE A 236 12.09 0.79 -33.64
CA PHE A 236 11.53 2.14 -33.56
C PHE A 236 12.33 3.13 -34.43
N CYS A 237 13.66 3.07 -34.33
CA CYS A 237 14.57 3.91 -35.10
C CYS A 237 14.55 3.59 -36.59
N ASN A 238 14.36 2.32 -36.96
CA ASN A 238 14.19 1.93 -38.37
C ASN A 238 12.81 2.31 -38.94
N ALA A 239 11.81 2.57 -38.11
CA ALA A 239 10.43 2.87 -38.53
C ALA A 239 10.08 4.38 -38.53
N THR A 240 10.90 5.23 -37.91
CA THR A 240 10.65 6.67 -37.81
C THR A 240 11.51 7.44 -38.82
N PHE A 241 10.84 8.11 -39.77
CA PHE A 241 11.51 9.02 -40.70
C PHE A 241 11.75 10.37 -40.01
N ASP A 242 13.02 10.68 -39.78
CA ASP A 242 13.66 11.96 -39.44
C ASP A 242 13.20 12.78 -38.21
N GLU A 243 12.02 12.57 -37.63
CA GLU A 243 11.50 13.44 -36.54
C GLU A 243 11.91 13.02 -35.10
N TYR A 244 12.48 11.81 -34.93
CA TYR A 244 12.81 11.26 -33.60
C TYR A 244 14.28 10.80 -33.46
N THR A 245 15.16 11.30 -34.33
CA THR A 245 16.58 10.89 -34.42
C THR A 245 17.37 11.09 -33.12
N GLU A 246 16.95 12.01 -32.24
CA GLU A 246 17.57 12.24 -30.93
C GLU A 246 17.52 11.01 -30.00
N TYR A 247 16.52 10.14 -30.16
CA TYR A 247 16.32 8.92 -29.36
C TYR A 247 17.06 7.69 -29.92
N CYS A 248 17.73 7.84 -31.06
CA CYS A 248 18.34 6.76 -31.84
C CYS A 248 19.88 6.78 -31.84
N ASN A 249 20.49 7.75 -31.15
CA ASN A 249 21.94 7.83 -31.04
C ASN A 249 22.43 7.02 -29.82
N GLU A 250 23.19 5.95 -30.08
CA GLU A 250 23.78 5.04 -29.09
C GLU A 250 24.78 5.70 -28.11
N SER A 251 25.08 6.99 -28.27
CA SER A 251 26.03 7.73 -27.43
C SER A 251 25.40 8.50 -26.25
N ASN A 252 24.08 8.48 -26.11
CA ASN A 252 23.41 9.04 -24.93
C ASN A 252 23.05 7.93 -23.94
N GLU A 253 24.05 7.44 -23.19
CA GLU A 253 23.74 6.89 -21.86
C GLU A 253 23.01 8.00 -21.10
N HIS A 254 21.71 7.83 -20.84
CA HIS A 254 20.91 8.78 -20.07
C HIS A 254 21.33 8.77 -18.59
N THR A 255 22.54 9.26 -18.29
CA THR A 255 22.87 9.85 -17.00
C THR A 255 22.41 11.31 -17.04
N GLY A 256 21.10 11.53 -17.04
CA GLY A 256 20.50 12.85 -17.21
C GLY A 256 19.49 13.17 -16.13
N SER A 257 19.94 13.83 -15.06
CA SER A 257 19.10 14.57 -14.14
C SER A 257 18.25 15.59 -14.91
N VAL A 258 16.94 15.37 -14.97
CA VAL A 258 16.00 16.27 -15.67
C VAL A 258 15.85 17.57 -14.89
N ASN A 259 16.48 18.65 -15.38
CA ASN A 259 16.20 20.02 -15.01
C ASN A 259 15.14 20.60 -15.96
N TYR A 260 13.96 20.95 -15.44
CA TYR A 260 12.95 21.69 -16.21
C TYR A 260 13.31 23.18 -16.28
N GLY A 261 13.99 23.58 -17.34
CA GLY A 261 14.17 24.98 -17.73
C GLY A 261 13.15 25.37 -18.79
N TYR A 262 12.17 26.21 -18.42
CA TYR A 262 11.19 26.79 -19.33
C TYR A 262 11.84 27.94 -20.11
N THR A 263 11.97 27.84 -21.44
CA THR A 263 12.32 28.99 -22.29
C THR A 263 11.33 29.16 -23.43
N ARG A 264 10.68 30.33 -23.38
CA ARG A 264 9.70 30.87 -24.32
C ARG A 264 10.43 31.40 -25.55
N SER A 265 10.07 30.94 -26.75
CA SER A 265 10.55 31.51 -28.01
C SER A 265 9.43 32.30 -28.71
N GLU A 266 9.68 33.59 -28.89
CA GLU A 266 8.94 34.49 -29.77
C GLU A 266 9.32 34.19 -31.23
N SER A 267 8.34 34.01 -32.11
CA SER A 267 8.56 33.99 -33.55
C SER A 267 7.96 35.24 -34.20
N ARG A 268 8.85 35.95 -34.91
CA ARG A 268 8.67 37.16 -35.71
C ARG A 268 7.63 36.97 -36.82
N GLU A 269 6.73 37.93 -36.95
CA GLU A 269 5.76 38.04 -38.04
C GLU A 269 6.29 38.99 -39.13
N SER A 270 6.17 38.55 -40.39
CA SER A 270 6.68 39.22 -41.58
C SER A 270 5.65 40.21 -42.14
N HIS A 271 6.08 41.45 -42.39
CA HIS A 271 5.26 42.51 -42.99
C HIS A 271 4.96 42.27 -44.49
N ARG A 272 3.68 42.38 -44.88
CA ARG A 272 3.31 43.23 -46.04
C ARG A 272 1.82 43.63 -46.10
N THR A 273 1.64 44.96 -46.12
CA THR A 273 0.67 45.78 -46.88
C THR A 273 -0.83 45.75 -46.54
N THR A 274 -1.29 46.85 -45.93
CA THR A 274 -2.65 47.41 -46.01
C THR A 274 -2.98 47.98 -47.39
N PRO A 275 -4.27 48.01 -47.76
CA PRO A 275 -4.91 49.29 -47.99
C PRO A 275 -6.28 49.45 -47.30
N SER A 276 -6.56 50.69 -46.94
CA SER A 276 -7.73 51.26 -46.24
C SER A 276 -8.98 51.38 -47.12
N ARG A 277 -10.19 51.16 -46.56
CA ARG A 277 -11.29 52.15 -46.46
C ARG A 277 -12.64 51.57 -45.96
N LEU A 278 -13.29 52.43 -45.14
CA LEU A 278 -14.74 52.73 -45.04
C LEU A 278 -15.68 51.84 -44.21
N LEU A 279 -16.03 52.39 -43.03
CA LEU A 279 -17.38 52.70 -42.53
C LEU A 279 -18.52 51.71 -42.83
N ASP A 280 -19.15 51.17 -41.78
CA ASP A 280 -20.46 51.73 -41.39
C ASP A 280 -20.82 51.47 -39.91
N ARG A 281 -21.71 52.33 -39.42
CA ARG A 281 -22.17 52.61 -38.06
C ARG A 281 -23.38 51.77 -37.63
N THR A 282 -23.65 51.86 -36.31
CA THR A 282 -24.96 51.84 -35.59
C THR A 282 -25.69 50.49 -35.51
N GLU A 283 -26.24 50.07 -34.38
CA GLU A 283 -26.61 50.71 -33.10
C GLU A 283 -26.13 49.90 -31.88
#